data_AF-A0A1H9CZT9-F1
#
_entry.id   AF-A0A1H9CZT9-F1
#
_cell.length_a   1.000
_cell.length_b   1.000
_cell.length_c   1.000
_cell.angle_alpha   90.00
_cell.angle_beta   90.00
_cell.angle_gamma   90.00
#
_symmetry.space_group_name_H-M   'P 1'
#
loop_
_entity.id
_entity.type
_entity.pdbx_description
1 polymer ?
#
loop_
_entity_poly.entity_id
_entity_poly.type
_entity_poly.pdbx_seq_one_letter_code
_entity_poly.pdbx_strand_id
1 'polypeptide(L)'
;MANTGIILTMAYPETIVMVADEWYSPFLRYLGVGKKNYLRAGHAALVLIDKSTGILEYHDFGRYITPEPNGRVRGKDTDNELDFPLVAKIENKTITNLDEILEFLGTNPKLTHGEGKLVASVCSAVDYKKARTHITEMQNRHFIRYAAFIKDACNCARFVTDSLIASVTDAKIRKDLIQSKWFTPSTVGNVLLADTENYVYEVSETGQTSEFKGSQKSENVRYFLDKLNGHEVNFKGTLEPKPNATIVEHAQWLSGIAAGAWFELHKNGSIEIYRFRRISPYGNVDCDALFKVEDTSFNYDLSFEFVHYSNCKFFHVRQERRVFRFERVS
;
A
#
# COMPACT_ATOMS: atom_id res chain seq x y z
N MET A 1 11.58 -13.61 -23.20
CA MET A 1 10.99 -13.69 -21.84
C MET A 1 9.52 -14.04 -22.01
N ALA A 2 8.94 -14.83 -21.12
CA ALA A 2 7.55 -15.24 -21.23
C ALA A 2 6.63 -14.26 -20.49
N ASN A 3 5.53 -13.86 -21.13
CA ASN A 3 4.52 -12.98 -20.54
C ASN A 3 3.57 -13.78 -19.65
N THR A 4 4.09 -14.28 -18.53
CA THR A 4 3.35 -15.16 -17.60
C THR A 4 2.50 -14.39 -16.60
N GLY A 5 2.71 -13.08 -16.46
CA GLY A 5 1.97 -12.23 -15.52
C GLY A 5 1.15 -11.14 -16.20
N ILE A 6 0.26 -10.54 -15.42
CA ILE A 6 -0.41 -9.27 -15.71
C ILE A 6 -0.17 -8.36 -14.50
N ILE A 7 0.09 -7.07 -14.74
CA ILE A 7 0.02 -6.05 -13.70
C ILE A 7 -1.12 -5.08 -14.01
N LEU A 8 -2.09 -4.97 -13.10
CA LEU A 8 -3.00 -3.82 -13.08
C LEU A 8 -2.27 -2.66 -12.40
N THR A 9 -1.94 -1.63 -13.16
CA THR A 9 -1.25 -0.44 -12.64
C THR A 9 -2.31 0.57 -12.22
N MET A 10 -2.27 1.03 -10.98
CA MET A 10 -3.35 1.85 -10.40
C MET A 10 -2.83 3.19 -9.87
N ALA A 11 -3.65 4.22 -10.06
CA ALA A 11 -3.47 5.54 -9.48
C ALA A 11 -4.79 6.03 -8.89
N TYR A 12 -4.71 6.67 -7.73
CA TYR A 12 -5.81 7.43 -7.11
C TYR A 12 -5.36 8.88 -7.05
N PRO A 13 -5.54 9.67 -8.13
CA PRO A 13 -4.91 10.99 -8.28
C PRO A 13 -5.34 12.00 -7.21
N GLU A 14 -6.51 11.77 -6.63
CA GLU A 14 -7.16 12.67 -5.69
C GLU A 14 -6.69 12.47 -4.25
N THR A 15 -5.90 11.45 -3.97
CA THR A 15 -5.44 11.19 -2.60
C THR A 15 -4.56 12.33 -2.09
N ILE A 16 -4.96 12.92 -0.96
CA ILE A 16 -4.20 13.94 -0.23
C ILE A 16 -3.21 13.22 0.68
N VAL A 17 -1.94 13.60 0.60
CA VAL A 17 -0.88 12.99 1.39
C VAL A 17 -0.15 14.03 2.23
N MET A 18 0.35 13.60 3.38
CA MET A 18 1.32 14.40 4.12
C MET A 18 2.62 14.46 3.31
N VAL A 19 3.30 15.60 3.30
CA VAL A 19 4.57 15.76 2.58
C VAL A 19 5.66 14.83 3.14
N ALA A 20 6.66 14.52 2.33
CA ALA A 20 7.84 13.80 2.79
C ALA A 20 8.73 14.72 3.63
N ASP A 21 9.48 14.14 4.56
CA ASP A 21 10.52 14.83 5.34
C ASP A 21 11.75 15.12 4.45
N GLU A 22 11.60 16.17 3.65
CA GLU A 22 12.60 16.71 2.73
C GLU A 22 12.66 18.23 2.88
N TRP A 23 13.87 18.80 2.77
CA TRP A 23 14.14 20.21 3.09
C TRP A 23 13.28 21.21 2.31
N TYR A 24 12.85 20.85 1.08
CA TYR A 24 12.05 21.72 0.22
C TYR A 24 10.53 21.61 0.50
N SER A 25 10.07 20.53 1.15
CA SER A 25 8.64 20.25 1.36
C SER A 25 7.88 21.41 2.03
N PRO A 26 8.41 22.07 3.09
CA PRO A 26 7.72 23.21 3.72
C PRO A 26 7.56 24.43 2.80
N PHE A 27 8.38 24.52 1.75
CA PHE A 27 8.40 25.65 0.84
C PHE A 27 7.43 25.51 -0.35
N LEU A 28 6.95 24.28 -0.63
CA LEU A 28 6.04 23.99 -1.75
C LEU A 28 4.78 24.87 -1.74
N ARG A 29 4.23 25.16 -0.55
CA ARG A 29 3.06 26.04 -0.38
C ARG A 29 3.26 27.45 -0.97
N TYR A 30 4.48 27.97 -0.95
CA TYR A 30 4.80 29.30 -1.48
C TYR A 30 4.83 29.31 -3.02
N LEU A 31 4.94 28.14 -3.63
CA LEU A 31 4.80 27.92 -5.07
C LEU A 31 3.35 27.56 -5.47
N GLY A 32 2.40 27.64 -4.54
CA GLY A 32 1.00 27.29 -4.77
C GLY A 32 0.68 25.79 -4.74
N VAL A 33 1.61 24.96 -4.28
CA VAL A 33 1.44 23.50 -4.16
C VAL A 33 1.01 23.14 -2.74
N GLY A 34 -0.22 22.63 -2.60
CA GLY A 34 -0.73 22.16 -1.31
C GLY A 34 -0.79 23.22 -0.22
N LYS A 35 -0.70 22.75 1.04
CA LYS A 35 -0.57 23.55 2.26
C LYS A 35 0.64 23.06 3.08
N LYS A 36 0.91 23.70 4.23
CA LYS A 36 2.12 23.50 5.06
C LYS A 36 2.68 22.07 5.11
N ASN A 37 1.85 21.08 5.41
CA ASN A 37 2.27 19.68 5.59
C ASN A 37 1.57 18.72 4.63
N TYR A 38 0.77 19.20 3.68
CA TYR A 38 -0.09 18.33 2.86
C TYR A 38 -0.14 18.81 1.42
N LEU A 39 -0.17 17.87 0.48
CA LEU A 39 -0.43 18.16 -0.93
C LEU A 39 -1.21 17.00 -1.56
N ARG A 40 -1.88 17.24 -2.69
CA ARG A 40 -2.56 16.19 -3.44
C ARG A 40 -1.57 15.57 -4.44
N ALA A 41 -0.94 14.48 -4.01
CA ALA A 41 0.08 13.77 -4.80
C ALA A 41 -0.48 12.51 -5.47
N GLY A 42 -1.67 12.10 -5.05
CA GLY A 42 -2.25 10.81 -5.35
C GLY A 42 -1.60 9.65 -4.60
N HIS A 43 -2.21 8.48 -4.77
CA HIS A 43 -1.68 7.18 -4.34
C HIS A 43 -1.44 6.30 -5.57
N ALA A 44 -0.48 5.38 -5.48
CA ALA A 44 -0.21 4.40 -6.53
C ALA A 44 -0.05 3.02 -5.92
N ALA A 45 -0.60 2.04 -6.62
CA ALA A 45 -0.59 0.65 -6.24
C ALA A 45 -0.56 -0.23 -7.49
N LEU A 46 -0.32 -1.52 -7.31
CA LEU A 46 -0.40 -2.49 -8.38
C LEU A 46 -1.11 -3.76 -7.90
N VAL A 47 -1.74 -4.47 -8.83
CA VAL A 47 -2.19 -5.85 -8.61
C VAL A 47 -1.39 -6.74 -9.56
N LEU A 48 -0.58 -7.63 -9.00
CA LEU A 48 0.13 -8.65 -9.74
C LEU A 48 -0.76 -9.89 -9.88
N ILE A 49 -0.91 -10.39 -11.10
CA ILE A 49 -1.75 -11.55 -11.42
C ILE A 49 -0.90 -12.59 -12.14
N ASP A 50 -0.85 -13.82 -11.63
CA ASP A 50 -0.32 -14.96 -12.36
C ASP A 50 -1.37 -15.45 -13.36
N LYS A 51 -1.04 -15.49 -14.66
CA LYS A 51 -1.99 -15.92 -15.69
C LYS A 51 -2.49 -17.35 -15.53
N SER A 52 -1.75 -18.20 -14.82
CA SER A 52 -2.11 -19.60 -14.59
C SER A 52 -3.11 -19.79 -13.45
N THR A 53 -3.16 -18.87 -12.49
CA THR A 53 -4.01 -19.00 -11.30
C THR A 53 -5.13 -17.95 -11.25
N GLY A 54 -4.93 -16.80 -11.91
CA GLY A 54 -5.83 -15.65 -11.81
C GLY A 54 -5.83 -14.98 -10.44
N ILE A 55 -4.98 -15.39 -9.50
CA ILE A 55 -4.95 -14.82 -8.14
C ILE A 55 -4.50 -13.35 -8.21
N LEU A 56 -5.21 -12.48 -7.50
CA LEU A 56 -4.87 -11.07 -7.37
C LEU A 56 -3.93 -10.86 -6.17
N GLU A 57 -2.72 -10.36 -6.43
CA GLU A 57 -1.78 -9.94 -5.40
C GLU A 57 -1.69 -8.42 -5.38
N TYR A 58 -2.47 -7.78 -4.50
CA TYR A 58 -2.41 -6.34 -4.30
C TYR A 58 -1.14 -5.94 -3.54
N HIS A 59 -0.45 -4.91 -4.06
CA HIS A 59 0.71 -4.31 -3.43
C HIS A 59 0.72 -2.79 -3.57
N ASP A 60 1.06 -2.13 -2.48
CA ASP A 60 1.37 -0.71 -2.46
C ASP A 60 2.54 -0.41 -1.52
N PHE A 61 3.03 0.83 -1.57
CA PHE A 61 4.06 1.31 -0.67
C PHE A 61 3.61 2.61 -0.01
N GLY A 62 3.74 2.68 1.31
CA GLY A 62 3.31 3.85 2.07
C GLY A 62 3.72 3.78 3.54
N ARG A 63 3.30 4.79 4.30
CA ARG A 63 3.68 4.99 5.70
C ARG A 63 2.66 4.33 6.64
N TYR A 64 2.47 3.02 6.47
CA TYR A 64 1.45 2.22 7.17
C TYR A 64 2.03 1.57 8.41
N ILE A 65 1.63 2.03 9.62
CA ILE A 65 2.10 1.46 10.89
C ILE A 65 3.64 1.35 10.90
N THR A 66 4.30 2.45 10.54
CA THR A 66 5.77 2.56 10.44
C THR A 66 6.27 3.75 11.26
N PRO A 67 7.48 3.71 11.81
CA PRO A 67 8.09 4.87 12.45
C PRO A 67 8.55 5.85 11.37
N GLU A 68 8.37 7.14 11.62
CA GLU A 68 8.89 8.17 10.72
C GLU A 68 10.42 8.11 10.64
N PRO A 69 11.03 8.36 9.46
CA PRO A 69 10.42 8.81 8.20
C PRO A 69 10.11 7.65 7.23
N ASN A 70 9.89 6.43 7.73
CA ASN A 70 9.87 5.23 6.90
C ASN A 70 8.48 4.91 6.35
N GLY A 71 8.46 4.23 5.20
CA GLY A 71 7.33 3.47 4.69
C GLY A 71 7.69 1.99 4.53
N ARG A 72 6.72 1.18 4.13
CA ARG A 72 6.87 -0.24 3.85
C ARG A 72 5.98 -0.66 2.68
N VAL A 73 6.30 -1.79 2.08
CA VAL A 73 5.43 -2.46 1.11
C VAL A 73 4.36 -3.27 1.86
N ARG A 74 3.10 -3.17 1.44
CA ARG A 74 2.02 -4.04 1.92
C ARG A 74 1.71 -5.15 0.92
N GLY A 75 1.09 -6.20 1.42
CA GLY A 75 0.55 -7.32 0.66
C GLY A 75 -0.06 -8.35 1.60
N LYS A 76 -0.84 -9.28 1.06
CA LYS A 76 -1.67 -10.22 1.84
C LYS A 76 -0.95 -10.92 3.01
N ASP A 77 0.33 -11.23 2.86
CA ASP A 77 1.11 -11.93 3.91
C ASP A 77 1.31 -11.06 5.16
N THR A 78 1.56 -9.76 4.99
CA THR A 78 1.79 -8.82 6.10
C THR A 78 0.54 -8.05 6.48
N ASP A 79 -0.46 -8.04 5.59
CA ASP A 79 -1.69 -7.27 5.68
C ASP A 79 -2.82 -8.13 5.13
N ASN A 80 -3.32 -9.04 5.97
CA ASN A 80 -4.31 -10.06 5.62
C ASN A 80 -5.61 -9.49 5.01
N GLU A 81 -5.97 -8.23 5.30
CA GLU A 81 -7.11 -7.54 4.68
C GLU A 81 -6.95 -7.30 3.17
N LEU A 82 -5.73 -7.45 2.66
CA LEU A 82 -5.39 -7.37 1.24
C LEU A 82 -5.50 -8.74 0.53
N ASP A 83 -5.94 -9.79 1.22
CA ASP A 83 -6.32 -11.08 0.61
C ASP A 83 -7.76 -10.97 0.07
N PHE A 84 -7.87 -10.49 -1.17
CA PHE A 84 -9.17 -10.20 -1.76
C PHE A 84 -9.91 -11.49 -2.16
N PRO A 85 -11.25 -11.55 -2.00
CA PRO A 85 -12.04 -12.71 -2.37
C PRO A 85 -12.29 -12.83 -3.89
N LEU A 86 -11.51 -12.11 -4.71
CA LEU A 86 -11.66 -12.03 -6.16
C LEU A 86 -10.53 -12.77 -6.88
N VAL A 87 -10.89 -13.40 -8.00
CA VAL A 87 -9.95 -14.07 -8.90
C VAL A 87 -10.21 -13.55 -10.31
N ALA A 88 -9.14 -13.25 -11.05
CA ALA A 88 -9.21 -12.86 -12.46
C ALA A 88 -9.56 -14.08 -13.32
N LYS A 89 -10.63 -13.95 -14.09
CA LYS A 89 -11.03 -14.94 -15.09
C LYS A 89 -10.28 -14.66 -16.37
N ILE A 90 -9.33 -15.52 -16.71
CA ILE A 90 -8.42 -15.30 -17.84
C ILE A 90 -8.84 -16.21 -19.00
N GLU A 91 -9.30 -15.60 -20.09
CA GLU A 91 -9.68 -16.29 -21.33
C GLU A 91 -8.94 -15.65 -22.49
N ASN A 92 -8.33 -16.43 -23.39
CA ASN A 92 -7.59 -15.90 -24.55
C ASN A 92 -6.54 -14.82 -24.19
N LYS A 93 -5.95 -14.91 -22.99
CA LYS A 93 -4.96 -13.96 -22.43
C LYS A 93 -5.53 -12.61 -21.99
N THR A 94 -6.85 -12.43 -21.94
CA THR A 94 -7.52 -11.23 -21.42
C THR A 94 -8.29 -11.54 -20.14
N ILE A 95 -8.55 -10.51 -19.32
CA ILE A 95 -9.33 -10.63 -18.08
C ILE A 95 -10.81 -10.37 -18.42
N THR A 96 -11.66 -11.38 -18.29
CA THR A 96 -13.08 -11.26 -18.68
C THR A 96 -13.97 -10.61 -17.63
N ASN A 97 -13.54 -10.60 -16.36
CA ASN A 97 -14.20 -9.90 -15.26
C ASN A 97 -13.43 -8.66 -14.78
N LEU A 98 -12.78 -7.94 -15.70
CA LEU A 98 -11.98 -6.76 -15.36
C LEU A 98 -12.81 -5.67 -14.68
N ASP A 99 -14.03 -5.41 -15.17
CA ASP A 99 -14.92 -4.40 -14.58
C ASP A 99 -15.26 -4.69 -13.12
N GLU A 100 -15.53 -5.95 -12.76
CA GLU A 100 -15.77 -6.40 -11.39
C GLU A 100 -14.55 -6.14 -10.48
N ILE A 101 -13.35 -6.42 -10.99
CA ILE A 101 -12.10 -6.20 -10.26
C ILE A 101 -11.84 -4.70 -10.06
N LEU A 102 -12.01 -3.89 -11.12
CA LEU A 102 -11.78 -2.45 -11.06
C LEU A 102 -12.82 -1.74 -10.18
N GLU A 103 -14.08 -2.16 -10.23
CA GLU A 103 -15.14 -1.68 -9.34
C GLU A 103 -14.76 -1.94 -7.87
N PHE A 104 -14.35 -3.17 -7.53
CA PHE A 104 -13.91 -3.49 -6.17
C PHE A 104 -12.72 -2.62 -5.73
N LEU A 105 -11.70 -2.47 -6.58
CA LEU A 105 -10.50 -1.67 -6.27
C LEU A 105 -10.81 -0.16 -6.17
N GLY A 106 -11.81 0.33 -6.91
CA GLY A 106 -12.23 1.73 -6.90
C GLY A 106 -13.15 2.10 -5.73
N THR A 107 -13.90 1.13 -5.19
CA THR A 107 -14.94 1.37 -4.17
C THR A 107 -14.57 0.94 -2.76
N ASN A 108 -13.34 0.45 -2.54
CA ASN A 108 -12.84 0.01 -1.23
C ASN A 108 -11.65 0.84 -0.71
N PRO A 109 -11.79 2.18 -0.55
CA PRO A 109 -10.70 3.06 -0.13
C PRO A 109 -10.12 2.72 1.25
N LYS A 110 -10.90 2.08 2.12
CA LYS A 110 -10.43 1.59 3.44
C LYS A 110 -9.37 0.49 3.34
N LEU A 111 -9.32 -0.25 2.23
CA LEU A 111 -8.32 -1.29 1.97
C LEU A 111 -7.15 -0.71 1.16
N THR A 112 -7.47 0.03 0.10
CA THR A 112 -6.48 0.51 -0.88
C THR A 112 -5.77 1.79 -0.43
N HIS A 113 -6.33 2.53 0.53
CA HIS A 113 -5.92 3.89 0.92
C HIS A 113 -5.87 4.87 -0.25
N GLY A 114 -6.59 4.55 -1.33
CA GLY A 114 -6.78 5.41 -2.48
C GLY A 114 -8.12 6.11 -2.40
N GLU A 115 -8.10 7.44 -2.29
CA GLU A 115 -9.29 8.28 -2.24
C GLU A 115 -9.63 8.87 -3.61
N GLY A 116 -10.92 9.06 -3.87
CA GLY A 116 -11.47 9.57 -5.12
C GLY A 116 -11.49 8.51 -6.23
N LYS A 117 -11.49 8.97 -7.48
CA LYS A 117 -11.50 8.07 -8.64
C LYS A 117 -10.25 7.19 -8.73
N LEU A 118 -10.42 5.98 -9.23
CA LEU A 118 -9.34 5.10 -9.65
C LEU A 118 -9.05 5.32 -11.15
N VAL A 119 -7.78 5.47 -11.49
CA VAL A 119 -7.28 5.42 -12.88
C VAL A 119 -6.39 4.19 -13.01
N ALA A 120 -6.68 3.30 -13.96
CA ALA A 120 -6.01 2.00 -14.05
C ALA A 120 -5.71 1.57 -15.49
N SER A 121 -4.67 0.76 -15.67
CA SER A 121 -4.30 0.16 -16.96
C SER A 121 -3.86 -1.29 -16.80
N VAL A 122 -3.96 -2.05 -17.89
CA VAL A 122 -3.58 -3.46 -17.94
C VAL A 122 -2.22 -3.60 -18.63
N CYS A 123 -1.22 -4.08 -17.90
CA CYS A 123 0.08 -4.46 -18.45
C CYS A 123 0.18 -5.98 -18.56
N SER A 124 -0.08 -6.52 -19.76
CA SER A 124 -0.08 -7.96 -20.06
C SER A 124 1.30 -8.49 -20.47
N ALA A 125 2.27 -7.59 -20.68
CA ALA A 125 3.65 -7.87 -21.09
C ALA A 125 4.59 -8.00 -19.87
N VAL A 126 4.26 -8.89 -18.93
CA VAL A 126 4.96 -9.02 -17.64
C VAL A 126 5.50 -10.44 -17.43
N ASP A 127 6.73 -10.53 -16.93
CA ASP A 127 7.29 -11.75 -16.31
C ASP A 127 6.90 -11.78 -14.82
N TYR A 128 5.94 -12.65 -14.48
CA TYR A 128 5.38 -12.73 -13.12
C TYR A 128 6.46 -12.99 -12.05
N LYS A 129 7.41 -13.90 -12.33
CA LYS A 129 8.43 -14.29 -11.34
C LYS A 129 9.35 -13.13 -11.03
N LYS A 130 9.71 -12.31 -12.03
CA LYS A 130 10.52 -11.11 -11.82
C LYS A 130 9.78 -10.06 -10.99
N ALA A 131 8.50 -9.82 -11.27
CA ALA A 131 7.67 -8.90 -10.48
C ALA A 131 7.61 -9.35 -9.02
N ARG A 132 7.23 -10.62 -8.79
CA ARG A 132 7.13 -11.23 -7.46
C ARG A 132 8.47 -11.20 -6.71
N THR A 133 9.58 -11.45 -7.39
CA THR A 133 10.93 -11.37 -6.81
C THR A 133 11.22 -9.94 -6.33
N HIS A 134 11.04 -8.94 -7.19
CA HIS A 134 11.28 -7.54 -6.83
C HIS A 134 10.40 -7.06 -5.65
N ILE A 135 9.11 -7.38 -5.69
CA ILE A 135 8.16 -7.03 -4.62
C ILE A 135 8.59 -7.68 -3.29
N THR A 136 8.99 -8.95 -3.34
CA THR A 136 9.44 -9.69 -2.16
C THR A 136 10.74 -9.10 -1.60
N GLU A 137 11.71 -8.75 -2.45
CA GLU A 137 12.93 -8.04 -2.04
C GLU A 137 12.59 -6.73 -1.34
N MET A 138 11.65 -5.95 -1.87
CA MET A 138 11.21 -4.69 -1.27
C MET A 138 10.46 -4.89 0.07
N GLN A 139 9.62 -5.92 0.19
CA GLN A 139 8.99 -6.29 1.47
C GLN A 139 10.02 -6.72 2.53
N ASN A 140 11.06 -7.44 2.11
CA ASN A 140 12.14 -7.91 2.99
C ASN A 140 13.11 -6.81 3.44
N ARG A 141 13.04 -5.61 2.84
CA ARG A 141 13.73 -4.43 3.39
C ARG A 141 13.02 -3.86 4.62
N HIS A 142 11.80 -4.32 4.90
CA HIS A 142 10.97 -3.93 6.04
C HIS A 142 10.62 -2.43 6.01
N PHE A 143 11.52 -1.59 6.51
CA PHE A 143 11.38 -0.13 6.53
C PHE A 143 12.31 0.50 5.52
N ILE A 144 11.72 1.26 4.60
CA ILE A 144 12.42 2.02 3.58
C ILE A 144 12.09 3.49 3.82
N ARG A 145 13.10 4.37 3.85
CA ARG A 145 12.87 5.81 3.98
C ARG A 145 11.85 6.25 2.92
N TYR A 146 10.79 6.94 3.36
CA TYR A 146 9.80 7.52 2.45
C TYR A 146 10.32 8.87 1.95
N ALA A 147 10.49 9.02 0.63
CA ALA A 147 10.92 10.28 0.02
C ALA A 147 10.54 10.37 -1.47
N ALA A 148 10.42 11.60 -1.97
CA ALA A 148 10.21 11.86 -3.39
C ALA A 148 11.52 11.75 -4.19
N PHE A 149 12.62 12.38 -3.73
CA PHE A 149 13.86 12.51 -4.53
C PHE A 149 15.11 11.88 -3.91
N ILE A 150 15.08 11.48 -2.63
CA ILE A 150 16.25 10.85 -2.00
C ILE A 150 16.60 9.52 -2.70
N LYS A 151 17.89 9.31 -2.97
CA LYS A 151 18.42 8.06 -3.52
C LYS A 151 18.20 6.91 -2.54
N ASP A 152 17.90 5.71 -3.04
CA ASP A 152 17.63 4.48 -2.25
C ASP A 152 16.41 4.53 -1.31
N ALA A 153 15.72 5.68 -1.23
CA ALA A 153 14.39 5.86 -0.66
C ALA A 153 13.29 5.41 -1.64
N CYS A 154 12.04 5.38 -1.18
CA CYS A 154 10.90 4.96 -2.00
C CYS A 154 9.64 5.79 -1.69
N ASN A 155 8.64 5.70 -2.56
CA ASN A 155 7.27 6.16 -2.36
C ASN A 155 6.34 5.28 -3.21
N CYS A 156 5.03 5.47 -3.11
CA CYS A 156 4.04 4.66 -3.84
C CYS A 156 4.30 4.62 -5.36
N ALA A 157 4.54 5.77 -5.98
CA ALA A 157 4.79 5.85 -7.41
C ALA A 157 6.10 5.15 -7.80
N ARG A 158 7.20 5.41 -7.07
CA ARG A 158 8.51 4.77 -7.31
C ARG A 158 8.46 3.25 -7.16
N PHE A 159 7.76 2.75 -6.14
CA PHE A 159 7.59 1.31 -5.93
C PHE A 159 6.90 0.64 -7.12
N VAL A 160 5.82 1.23 -7.62
CA VAL A 160 5.09 0.71 -8.79
C VAL A 160 5.95 0.79 -10.05
N THR A 161 6.63 1.91 -10.30
CA THR A 161 7.54 2.06 -11.45
C THR A 161 8.67 1.03 -11.42
N ASP A 162 9.30 0.82 -10.27
CA ASP A 162 10.43 -0.11 -10.14
C ASP A 162 9.98 -1.57 -10.27
N SER A 163 8.80 -1.91 -9.76
CA SER A 163 8.16 -3.23 -9.96
C SER A 163 7.86 -3.50 -11.43
N LEU A 164 7.37 -2.49 -12.17
CA LEU A 164 7.17 -2.58 -13.61
C LEU A 164 8.52 -2.72 -14.34
N ILE A 165 9.51 -1.85 -14.10
CA ILE A 165 10.85 -1.91 -14.75
C ILE A 165 11.53 -3.27 -14.56
N ALA A 166 11.37 -3.88 -13.39
CA ALA A 166 11.95 -5.19 -13.08
C ALA A 166 11.33 -6.32 -13.90
N SER A 167 10.08 -6.18 -14.35
CA SER A 167 9.26 -7.30 -14.80
C SER A 167 8.68 -7.17 -16.21
N VAL A 168 8.49 -5.95 -16.74
CA VAL A 168 7.98 -5.76 -18.10
C VAL A 168 8.94 -6.34 -19.13
N THR A 169 8.39 -7.06 -20.10
CA THR A 169 9.14 -7.71 -21.18
C THR A 169 9.22 -6.85 -22.44
N ASP A 170 8.34 -5.86 -22.57
CA ASP A 170 8.37 -4.87 -23.65
C ASP A 170 9.49 -3.84 -23.40
N ALA A 171 10.45 -3.79 -24.34
CA ALA A 171 11.64 -2.94 -24.20
C ALA A 171 11.33 -1.44 -24.30
N LYS A 172 10.28 -1.06 -25.03
CA LYS A 172 9.86 0.34 -25.17
C LYS A 172 9.21 0.81 -23.87
N ILE A 173 8.23 0.07 -23.34
CA ILE A 173 7.60 0.36 -22.05
C ILE A 173 8.67 0.45 -20.96
N ARG A 174 9.60 -0.50 -20.92
CA ARG A 174 10.71 -0.48 -19.94
C ARG A 174 11.54 0.79 -20.05
N LYS A 175 11.90 1.22 -21.26
CA LYS A 175 12.70 2.42 -21.50
C LYS A 175 11.95 3.67 -21.05
N ASP A 176 10.67 3.79 -21.38
CA ASP A 176 9.85 4.95 -21.04
C ASP A 176 9.65 5.06 -19.52
N LEU A 177 9.44 3.93 -18.84
CA LEU A 177 9.41 3.87 -17.36
C LEU A 177 10.74 4.29 -16.73
N ILE A 178 11.88 3.83 -17.26
CA ILE A 178 13.22 4.25 -16.79
C ILE A 178 13.41 5.76 -16.99
N GLN A 179 12.98 6.31 -18.12
CA GLN A 179 13.06 7.74 -18.39
C GLN A 179 12.21 8.57 -17.43
N SER A 180 11.04 8.06 -17.01
CA SER A 180 10.19 8.75 -16.03
C SER A 180 10.87 8.98 -14.67
N LYS A 181 11.91 8.20 -14.33
CA LYS A 181 12.70 8.32 -13.10
C LYS A 181 13.71 9.48 -13.10
N TRP A 182 13.90 10.19 -14.21
CA TRP A 182 14.82 11.34 -14.24
C TRP A 182 14.42 12.48 -13.30
N PHE A 183 13.13 12.61 -12.97
CA PHE A 183 12.65 13.51 -11.93
C PHE A 183 12.14 12.70 -10.74
N THR A 184 10.85 12.35 -10.76
CA THR A 184 10.23 11.34 -9.92
C THR A 184 9.00 10.84 -10.67
N PRO A 185 8.74 9.53 -10.73
CA PRO A 185 7.55 9.02 -11.39
C PRO A 185 6.28 9.59 -10.76
N SER A 186 5.25 9.87 -11.57
CA SER A 186 3.93 10.25 -11.06
C SER A 186 2.97 9.07 -11.12
N THR A 187 1.96 9.07 -10.24
CA THR A 187 0.97 7.99 -10.11
C THR A 187 0.29 7.68 -11.44
N VAL A 188 -0.32 8.69 -12.07
CA VAL A 188 -0.96 8.58 -13.40
C VAL A 188 0.06 8.27 -14.50
N GLY A 189 1.29 8.77 -14.38
CA GLY A 189 2.36 8.47 -15.33
C GLY A 189 2.65 6.97 -15.41
N ASN A 190 2.67 6.27 -14.27
CA ASN A 190 2.84 4.82 -14.25
C ASN A 190 1.73 4.11 -15.03
N VAL A 191 0.48 4.51 -14.81
CA VAL A 191 -0.68 3.93 -15.47
C VAL A 191 -0.60 4.09 -16.99
N LEU A 192 -0.34 5.31 -17.47
CA LEU A 192 -0.27 5.60 -18.90
C LEU A 192 0.91 4.90 -19.59
N LEU A 193 2.05 4.78 -18.93
CA LEU A 193 3.25 4.15 -19.50
C LEU A 193 3.18 2.62 -19.53
N ALA A 194 2.44 2.01 -18.59
CA ALA A 194 2.35 0.56 -18.45
C ALA A 194 1.26 -0.08 -19.30
N ASP A 195 0.37 0.71 -19.90
CA ASP A 195 -0.76 0.21 -20.68
C ASP A 195 -0.28 -0.62 -21.89
N THR A 196 -0.85 -1.80 -22.04
CA THR A 196 -0.62 -2.70 -23.18
C THR A 196 -1.91 -3.03 -23.93
N GLU A 197 -3.03 -2.46 -23.48
CA GLU A 197 -4.33 -2.63 -24.12
C GLU A 197 -4.69 -1.39 -24.95
N ASN A 198 -5.99 -1.20 -25.20
CA ASN A 198 -6.47 -0.16 -26.12
C ASN A 198 -6.63 1.21 -25.43
N TYR A 199 -6.94 1.22 -24.13
CA TYR A 199 -7.17 2.45 -23.37
C TYR A 199 -7.02 2.25 -21.86
N VAL A 200 -6.88 3.38 -21.16
CA VAL A 200 -6.79 3.46 -19.70
C VAL A 200 -8.19 3.65 -19.11
N TYR A 201 -8.46 2.97 -18.00
CA TYR A 201 -9.74 2.97 -17.32
C TYR A 201 -9.81 4.09 -16.28
N GLU A 202 -10.98 4.71 -16.16
CA GLU A 202 -11.36 5.56 -15.01
C GLU A 202 -12.56 4.89 -14.33
N VAL A 203 -12.46 4.68 -13.01
CA VAL A 203 -13.55 4.14 -12.19
C VAL A 203 -13.95 5.21 -11.17
N SER A 204 -15.23 5.57 -11.18
CA SER A 204 -15.79 6.53 -10.23
C SER A 204 -15.78 5.96 -8.80
N GLU A 205 -15.98 6.83 -7.80
CA GLU A 205 -16.19 6.42 -6.40
C GLU A 205 -17.43 5.53 -6.20
N THR A 206 -18.34 5.49 -7.19
CA THR A 206 -19.53 4.63 -7.22
C THR A 206 -19.33 3.35 -8.02
N GLY A 207 -18.13 3.08 -8.53
CA GLY A 207 -17.82 1.85 -9.27
C GLY A 207 -18.10 1.91 -10.77
N GLN A 208 -18.48 3.06 -11.33
CA GLN A 208 -18.75 3.18 -12.75
C GLN A 208 -17.46 3.29 -13.54
N THR A 209 -17.25 2.34 -14.46
CA THR A 209 -16.06 2.28 -15.32
C THR A 209 -16.29 3.03 -16.63
N SER A 210 -15.28 3.79 -17.05
CA SER A 210 -15.26 4.55 -18.30
C SER A 210 -13.84 4.67 -18.84
N GLU A 211 -13.69 5.20 -20.06
CA GLU A 211 -12.37 5.49 -20.62
C GLU A 211 -11.80 6.79 -20.03
N PHE A 212 -10.59 6.71 -19.49
CA PHE A 212 -9.84 7.86 -19.00
C PHE A 212 -9.38 8.75 -20.16
N LYS A 213 -9.85 9.99 -20.20
CA LYS A 213 -9.51 10.98 -21.25
C LYS A 213 -8.43 11.99 -20.84
N GLY A 214 -7.89 11.86 -19.62
CA GLY A 214 -6.88 12.77 -19.10
C GLY A 214 -5.46 12.47 -19.62
N SER A 215 -4.49 13.24 -19.14
CA SER A 215 -3.07 13.05 -19.43
C SER A 215 -2.24 13.21 -18.15
N GLN A 216 -1.02 12.69 -18.14
CA GLN A 216 -0.10 12.89 -17.01
C GLN A 216 0.05 14.38 -16.65
N LYS A 217 0.19 15.24 -17.67
CA LYS A 217 0.35 16.68 -17.47
C LYS A 217 -0.92 17.33 -16.90
N SER A 218 -2.09 16.98 -17.44
CA SER A 218 -3.35 17.58 -16.97
C SER A 218 -3.64 17.20 -15.51
N GLU A 219 -3.47 15.93 -15.14
CA GLU A 219 -3.73 15.48 -13.77
C GLU A 219 -2.70 16.04 -12.79
N ASN A 220 -1.41 16.03 -13.15
CA ASN A 220 -0.36 16.60 -12.29
C ASN A 220 -0.61 18.09 -12.06
N VAL A 221 -0.94 18.86 -13.10
CA VAL A 221 -1.24 20.30 -12.94
C VAL A 221 -2.49 20.51 -12.10
N ARG A 222 -3.56 19.74 -12.35
CA ARG A 222 -4.84 19.86 -11.64
C ARG A 222 -4.69 19.61 -10.14
N TYR A 223 -4.00 18.54 -9.76
CA TYR A 223 -3.94 18.10 -8.37
C TYR A 223 -2.73 18.65 -7.62
N PHE A 224 -1.56 18.72 -8.23
CA PHE A 224 -0.36 19.19 -7.53
C PHE A 224 -0.45 20.69 -7.20
N LEU A 225 -1.14 21.50 -8.01
CA LEU A 225 -1.40 22.92 -7.74
C LEU A 225 -2.67 23.17 -6.90
N ASP A 226 -3.32 22.12 -6.39
CA ASP A 226 -4.42 22.26 -5.46
C ASP A 226 -3.88 22.80 -4.12
N LYS A 227 -4.37 23.98 -3.71
CA LYS A 227 -4.01 24.62 -2.44
C LYS A 227 -4.68 23.97 -1.22
N LEU A 228 -5.56 22.98 -1.45
CA LEU A 228 -6.31 22.26 -0.43
C LEU A 228 -7.19 23.19 0.41
N ASN A 229 -7.88 24.13 -0.24
CA ASN A 229 -8.83 25.01 0.41
C ASN A 229 -9.95 24.18 1.04
N GLY A 230 -10.19 24.35 2.35
CA GLY A 230 -11.20 23.58 3.09
C GLY A 230 -10.77 22.18 3.52
N HIS A 231 -9.55 21.73 3.22
CA HIS A 231 -9.04 20.45 3.74
C HIS A 231 -8.77 20.55 5.25
N GLU A 232 -9.50 19.77 6.04
CA GLU A 232 -9.30 19.62 7.48
C GLU A 232 -8.33 18.48 7.79
N VAL A 233 -7.39 18.74 8.69
CA VAL A 233 -6.45 17.71 9.12
C VAL A 233 -7.13 16.80 10.13
N ASN A 234 -7.11 15.49 9.87
CA ASN A 234 -7.62 14.49 10.79
C ASN A 234 -6.57 13.41 11.05
N PHE A 235 -6.21 13.24 12.32
CA PHE A 235 -5.25 12.23 12.76
C PHE A 235 -5.92 10.98 13.33
N LYS A 236 -7.23 10.99 13.56
CA LYS A 236 -7.96 9.86 14.14
C LYS A 236 -7.97 8.68 13.18
N GLY A 237 -7.40 7.58 13.62
CA GLY A 237 -7.23 6.36 12.83
C GLY A 237 -5.89 6.26 12.11
N THR A 238 -5.03 7.27 12.24
CA THR A 238 -3.65 7.28 11.73
C THR A 238 -2.66 7.49 12.86
N LEU A 239 -2.41 8.74 13.24
CA LEU A 239 -1.50 9.10 14.33
C LEU A 239 -2.18 9.05 15.70
N GLU A 240 -3.48 9.33 15.75
CA GLU A 240 -4.30 9.26 16.95
C GLU A 240 -5.19 8.02 16.93
N PRO A 241 -5.40 7.36 18.08
CA PRO A 241 -6.28 6.20 18.18
C PRO A 241 -7.73 6.53 17.79
N LYS A 242 -8.40 5.56 17.15
CA LYS A 242 -9.83 5.62 16.85
C LYS A 242 -10.55 4.42 17.49
N PRO A 243 -11.10 4.57 18.71
CA PRO A 243 -11.82 3.51 19.38
C PRO A 243 -13.03 3.03 18.58
N ASN A 244 -13.37 1.75 18.73
CA ASN A 244 -14.53 1.13 18.10
C ASN A 244 -15.05 -0.01 18.99
N ALA A 245 -16.20 -0.61 18.65
CA ALA A 245 -16.82 -1.65 19.47
C ALA A 245 -16.14 -3.03 19.36
N THR A 246 -15.25 -3.23 18.40
CA THR A 246 -14.56 -4.52 18.15
C THR A 246 -13.36 -4.73 19.07
N ILE A 247 -12.76 -3.64 19.58
CA ILE A 247 -11.55 -3.68 20.41
C ILE A 247 -11.86 -3.98 21.88
N VAL A 248 -10.89 -4.59 22.56
CA VAL A 248 -10.93 -4.81 24.02
C VAL A 248 -10.19 -3.73 24.80
N GLU A 249 -10.39 -3.68 26.12
CA GLU A 249 -9.83 -2.64 27.00
C GLU A 249 -8.29 -2.56 26.96
N HIS A 250 -7.61 -3.70 26.85
CA HIS A 250 -6.13 -3.77 26.82
C HIS A 250 -5.53 -3.61 25.42
N ALA A 251 -6.34 -3.32 24.39
CA ALA A 251 -5.85 -3.11 23.04
C ALA A 251 -4.89 -1.91 22.99
N GLN A 252 -3.81 -2.03 22.24
CA GLN A 252 -2.81 -0.99 22.11
C GLN A 252 -2.82 -0.41 20.70
N TRP A 253 -2.70 0.91 20.59
CA TRP A 253 -2.66 1.59 19.30
C TRP A 253 -1.24 1.69 18.77
N LEU A 254 -1.04 1.29 17.52
CA LEU A 254 0.20 1.54 16.81
C LEU A 254 -0.05 2.45 15.61
N SER A 255 0.56 3.63 15.65
CA SER A 255 0.33 4.70 14.70
C SER A 255 1.15 4.56 13.42
N GLY A 256 0.69 5.24 12.38
CA GLY A 256 1.43 5.50 11.15
C GLY A 256 0.79 6.64 10.39
N ILE A 257 1.57 7.36 9.58
CA ILE A 257 1.08 8.56 8.87
C ILE A 257 -0.11 8.23 7.94
N ALA A 258 -0.05 7.09 7.25
CA ALA A 258 -1.10 6.68 6.32
C ALA A 258 -2.19 5.82 6.98
N ALA A 259 -1.82 5.06 8.02
CA ALA A 259 -2.73 4.17 8.75
C ALA A 259 -2.15 3.81 10.11
N GLY A 260 -3.02 3.72 11.12
CA GLY A 260 -2.76 3.04 12.39
C GLY A 260 -3.68 1.84 12.57
N ALA A 261 -3.40 1.01 13.57
CA ALA A 261 -4.24 -0.13 13.93
C ALA A 261 -4.18 -0.42 15.43
N TRP A 262 -5.22 -1.10 15.92
CA TRP A 262 -5.26 -1.68 17.25
C TRP A 262 -4.65 -3.07 17.24
N PHE A 263 -3.84 -3.35 18.25
CA PHE A 263 -3.25 -4.67 18.49
C PHE A 263 -3.69 -5.23 19.83
N GLU A 264 -4.07 -6.50 19.81
CA GLU A 264 -4.46 -7.27 20.99
C GLU A 264 -3.61 -8.54 21.07
N LEU A 265 -3.21 -8.88 22.29
CA LEU A 265 -2.56 -10.15 22.60
C LEU A 265 -3.39 -10.86 23.65
N HIS A 266 -3.66 -12.14 23.43
CA HIS A 266 -4.48 -12.97 24.31
C HIS A 266 -3.72 -14.25 24.66
N LYS A 267 -3.83 -14.70 25.90
CA LYS A 267 -3.34 -16.03 26.30
C LYS A 267 -4.11 -17.11 25.53
N ASN A 268 -3.43 -18.20 25.19
CA ASN A 268 -4.03 -19.36 24.53
C ASN A 268 -3.78 -20.67 25.31
N GLY A 269 -3.63 -20.60 26.64
CA GLY A 269 -3.36 -21.76 27.50
C GLY A 269 -1.94 -22.35 27.38
N SER A 270 -1.13 -21.88 26.43
CA SER A 270 0.29 -22.19 26.27
C SER A 270 1.14 -21.03 26.76
N ILE A 271 2.35 -21.32 27.27
CA ILE A 271 3.36 -20.31 27.62
C ILE A 271 4.09 -19.77 26.39
N GLU A 272 4.02 -20.47 25.25
CA GLU A 272 4.74 -20.08 24.03
C GLU A 272 3.80 -19.54 22.93
N ILE A 273 2.52 -19.90 22.98
CA ILE A 273 1.55 -19.60 21.92
C ILE A 273 0.49 -18.62 22.43
N TYR A 274 0.30 -17.56 21.67
CA TYR A 274 -0.64 -16.48 21.96
C TYR A 274 -1.56 -16.27 20.77
N ARG A 275 -2.80 -15.84 21.04
CA ARG A 275 -3.70 -15.36 20.00
C ARG A 275 -3.48 -13.86 19.84
N PHE A 276 -3.19 -13.44 18.63
CA PHE A 276 -2.99 -12.04 18.28
C PHE A 276 -4.11 -11.56 17.37
N ARG A 277 -4.58 -10.34 17.62
CA ARG A 277 -5.55 -9.68 16.76
C ARG A 277 -5.03 -8.32 16.32
N ARG A 278 -5.18 -8.02 15.03
CA ARG A 278 -5.02 -6.67 14.46
C ARG A 278 -6.38 -6.19 14.02
N ILE A 279 -6.81 -5.03 14.53
CA ILE A 279 -8.11 -4.43 14.21
C ILE A 279 -7.90 -3.04 13.62
N SER A 280 -8.55 -2.79 12.48
CA SER A 280 -8.48 -1.51 11.79
C SER A 280 -9.15 -0.39 12.59
N PRO A 281 -8.91 0.89 12.24
CA PRO A 281 -9.60 2.03 12.85
C PRO A 281 -11.13 2.01 12.68
N TYR A 282 -11.63 1.14 11.80
CA TYR A 282 -13.05 1.03 11.45
C TYR A 282 -13.70 -0.23 12.06
N GLY A 283 -12.96 -0.99 12.86
CA GLY A 283 -13.46 -2.20 13.53
C GLY A 283 -13.37 -3.47 12.68
N ASN A 284 -12.71 -3.44 11.52
CA ASN A 284 -12.41 -4.65 10.74
C ASN A 284 -11.31 -5.45 11.44
N VAL A 285 -11.51 -6.77 11.59
CA VAL A 285 -10.46 -7.65 12.12
C VAL A 285 -9.56 -8.05 10.96
N ASP A 286 -8.48 -7.31 10.78
CA ASP A 286 -7.52 -7.55 9.70
C ASP A 286 -6.79 -8.88 9.93
N CYS A 287 -6.46 -9.21 11.18
CA CYS A 287 -5.79 -10.47 11.53
C CYS A 287 -6.33 -11.02 12.84
N ASP A 288 -6.53 -12.33 12.89
CA ASP A 288 -6.87 -13.09 14.08
C ASP A 288 -6.23 -14.49 13.95
N ALA A 289 -5.08 -14.69 14.58
CA ALA A 289 -4.31 -15.91 14.41
C ALA A 289 -3.45 -16.24 15.64
N LEU A 290 -2.90 -17.45 15.66
CA LEU A 290 -1.97 -17.90 16.68
C LEU A 290 -0.54 -17.57 16.29
N PHE A 291 0.24 -17.14 17.28
CA PHE A 291 1.65 -16.79 17.11
C PHE A 291 2.48 -17.42 18.23
N LYS A 292 3.65 -17.90 17.86
CA LYS A 292 4.64 -18.46 18.78
C LYS A 292 5.68 -17.40 19.11
N VAL A 293 5.94 -17.18 20.40
CA VAL A 293 7.06 -16.35 20.85
C VAL A 293 8.39 -17.08 20.62
N GLU A 294 9.41 -16.37 20.13
CA GLU A 294 10.74 -16.96 19.93
C GLU A 294 11.50 -17.15 21.26
N ASP A 295 11.33 -16.23 22.21
CA ASP A 295 11.94 -16.28 23.54
C ASP A 295 10.84 -16.43 24.61
N THR A 296 10.80 -17.60 25.23
CA THR A 296 9.81 -17.98 26.25
C THR A 296 10.00 -17.26 27.58
N SER A 297 11.02 -16.39 27.71
CA SER A 297 11.13 -15.49 28.86
C SER A 297 10.10 -14.36 28.83
N PHE A 298 9.34 -14.19 27.74
CA PHE A 298 8.22 -13.27 27.69
C PHE A 298 7.15 -13.67 28.72
N ASN A 299 6.71 -12.70 29.53
CA ASN A 299 5.66 -12.92 30.51
C ASN A 299 4.45 -12.01 30.22
N TYR A 300 3.36 -12.61 29.75
CA TYR A 300 2.13 -11.90 29.43
C TYR A 300 1.53 -11.13 30.61
N ASP A 301 1.73 -11.59 31.84
CA ASP A 301 1.16 -10.97 33.04
C ASP A 301 1.92 -9.70 33.48
N LEU A 302 3.08 -9.42 32.87
CA LEU A 302 3.82 -8.18 33.08
C LEU A 302 3.47 -7.14 32.02
N SER A 303 3.68 -5.87 32.33
CA SER A 303 3.48 -4.79 31.36
C SER A 303 4.34 -4.98 30.12
N PHE A 304 3.74 -4.72 28.96
CA PHE A 304 4.40 -4.79 27.67
C PHE A 304 3.76 -3.80 26.70
N GLU A 305 4.49 -3.46 25.63
CA GLU A 305 3.98 -2.61 24.56
C GLU A 305 4.25 -3.21 23.18
N PHE A 306 3.28 -3.12 22.28
CA PHE A 306 3.55 -3.37 20.87
C PHE A 306 4.45 -2.27 20.32
N VAL A 307 5.44 -2.67 19.53
CA VAL A 307 6.33 -1.73 18.85
C VAL A 307 6.14 -1.83 17.34
N HIS A 308 6.52 -0.76 16.62
CA HIS A 308 6.61 -0.80 15.16
C HIS A 308 7.45 -1.98 14.70
N TYR A 309 7.25 -2.35 13.43
CA TYR A 309 7.75 -3.57 12.83
C TYR A 309 6.87 -4.79 13.20
N SER A 310 5.57 -4.55 13.32
CA SER A 310 4.55 -5.53 13.67
C SER A 310 3.46 -5.58 12.58
N ASN A 311 3.09 -6.78 12.15
CA ASN A 311 2.18 -7.03 11.03
C ASN A 311 1.48 -8.40 11.16
N CYS A 312 0.74 -8.84 10.14
CA CYS A 312 -0.02 -10.09 10.19
C CYS A 312 0.81 -11.38 10.01
N LYS A 313 2.09 -11.26 9.65
CA LYS A 313 3.04 -12.38 9.52
C LYS A 313 3.83 -12.60 10.80
N PHE A 314 4.23 -11.51 11.44
CA PHE A 314 4.95 -11.50 12.71
C PHE A 314 4.71 -10.18 13.43
N PHE A 315 4.92 -10.17 14.75
CA PHE A 315 4.90 -8.93 15.52
C PHE A 315 5.96 -8.90 16.61
N HIS A 316 6.18 -7.70 17.16
CA HIS A 316 7.12 -7.46 18.22
C HIS A 316 6.46 -6.77 19.40
N VAL A 317 6.89 -7.20 20.58
CA VAL A 317 6.46 -6.62 21.86
C VAL A 317 7.71 -6.24 22.65
N ARG A 318 7.77 -5.01 23.14
CA ARG A 318 8.78 -4.58 24.11
C ARG A 318 8.28 -4.86 25.52
N GLN A 319 9.08 -5.56 26.29
CA GLN A 319 8.87 -5.77 27.72
C GLN A 319 10.20 -5.50 28.44
N GLU A 320 10.16 -4.60 29.42
CA GLU A 320 11.34 -4.03 30.05
C GLU A 320 12.33 -3.44 29.01
N ARG A 321 13.53 -4.03 28.88
CA ARG A 321 14.58 -3.62 27.93
C ARG A 321 14.75 -4.59 26.76
N ARG A 322 13.85 -5.56 26.62
CA ARG A 322 13.92 -6.60 25.58
C ARG A 322 12.77 -6.45 24.59
N VAL A 323 13.02 -6.84 23.34
CA VAL A 323 12.01 -6.94 22.30
C VAL A 323 11.83 -8.41 21.95
N PHE A 324 10.62 -8.90 22.16
CA PHE A 324 10.22 -10.27 21.88
C PHE A 324 9.55 -10.32 20.52
N ARG A 325 9.99 -11.27 19.68
CA ARG A 325 9.41 -11.53 18.36
C ARG A 325 8.44 -12.70 18.45
N PHE A 326 7.32 -12.55 17.77
CA PHE A 326 6.26 -13.54 17.67
C PHE A 326 6.04 -13.87 16.19
N GLU A 327 6.17 -15.14 15.86
CA GLU A 327 6.00 -15.66 14.50
C GLU A 327 4.65 -16.32 14.36
N ARG A 328 3.95 -16.08 13.26
CA ARG A 328 2.66 -16.72 13.00
C ARG A 328 2.84 -18.24 12.92
N VAL A 329 1.98 -18.97 13.61
CA VAL A 329 1.90 -20.42 13.47
C VAL A 329 1.27 -20.73 12.12
N SER A 330 2.00 -21.47 11.29
CA SER A 330 1.60 -21.87 9.93
C SER A 330 0.36 -22.76 9.91
#